data_AF-A0A1G4RUR3-F1
#
_entry.id   AF-A0A1G4RUR3-F1
#
_cell.length_a   1.000
_cell.length_b   1.000
_cell.length_c   1.000
_cell.angle_alpha   90.00
_cell.angle_beta   90.00
_cell.angle_gamma   90.00
#
_symmetry.space_group_name_H-M   'P 1'
#
loop_
_entity.id
_entity.type
_entity.pdbx_description
1 polymer ?
#
loop_
_entity_poly.entity_id
_entity_poly.type
_entity_poly.pdbx_seq_one_letter_code
_entity_poly.pdbx_strand_id
1 'polypeptide(L)'
;MPLAGLVSAEEIALAKHRMKAVLPEADVVNYRPLIEDLKLPDLDDRHVLAAAIVGKASTIVTWNLKDFPRRDLRPYGVTSKSPDD
;
A
#
# COMPACT_ATOMS: atom_id res chain seq x y z
N MET A 1 21.75 -27.31 10.97
CA MET A 1 21.35 -25.98 10.45
C MET A 1 19.90 -25.75 10.87
N PRO A 2 19.60 -24.82 11.81
CA PRO A 2 18.22 -24.50 12.14
C PRO A 2 17.71 -23.34 11.28
N LEU A 3 16.43 -23.42 10.95
CA LEU A 3 15.65 -22.49 10.13
C LEU A 3 15.63 -21.09 10.75
N ALA A 4 15.85 -20.07 9.94
CA ALA A 4 15.73 -18.67 10.33
C ALA A 4 14.27 -18.29 10.64
N GLY A 5 14.07 -17.66 11.80
CA GLY A 5 13.27 -16.43 11.92
C GLY A 5 11.74 -16.51 11.83
N LEU A 6 11.07 -17.17 12.78
CA LEU A 6 9.68 -16.83 13.11
C LEU A 6 9.69 -15.60 14.02
N VAL A 7 9.32 -14.44 13.48
CA VAL A 7 9.08 -13.22 14.28
C VAL A 7 7.84 -13.46 15.14
N SER A 8 7.95 -13.21 16.44
CA SER A 8 6.84 -13.36 17.39
C SER A 8 5.77 -12.28 17.19
N ALA A 9 4.54 -12.56 17.63
CA ALA A 9 3.45 -11.58 17.59
C ALA A 9 3.78 -10.30 18.39
N GLU A 10 4.53 -10.44 19.49
CA GLU A 10 5.01 -9.34 20.31
C GLU A 10 6.00 -8.45 19.54
N GLU A 11 6.94 -9.05 18.82
CA GLU A 11 7.90 -8.32 17.98
C GLU A 11 7.20 -7.53 16.86
N ILE A 12 6.18 -8.13 16.21
CA ILE A 12 5.36 -7.44 15.20
C ILE A 12 4.62 -6.25 15.81
N ALA A 13 3.99 -6.45 16.97
CA ALA A 13 3.27 -5.39 17.67
C ALA A 13 4.19 -4.23 18.07
N LEU A 14 5.39 -4.55 18.58
CA LEU A 14 6.39 -3.56 18.97
C LEU A 14 6.91 -2.77 17.78
N ALA A 15 7.22 -3.44 16.66
CA ALA A 15 7.65 -2.77 15.44
C ALA A 15 6.58 -1.79 14.92
N LYS A 16 5.32 -2.23 14.87
CA LYS A 16 4.18 -1.40 14.48
C LYS A 16 4.00 -0.19 15.40
N HIS A 17 4.11 -0.38 16.72
CA HIS A 17 4.02 0.70 17.68
C HIS A 17 5.10 1.77 17.45
N ARG A 18 6.36 1.34 17.25
CA ARG A 18 7.48 2.26 16.97
C ARG A 18 7.28 3.03 15.67
N MET A 19 6.86 2.37 14.59
CA MET A 19 6.57 3.05 13.31
C MET A 19 5.49 4.13 13.48
N LYS A 20 4.40 3.81 14.18
CA LYS A 20 3.30 4.76 14.44
C LYS A 20 3.70 5.91 15.36
N ALA A 21 4.58 5.67 16.32
CA ALA A 21 5.05 6.72 17.23
C ALA A 21 5.95 7.73 16.51
N VAL A 22 6.72 7.30 15.51
CA VAL A 22 7.65 8.17 14.77
C VAL A 22 6.94 8.96 13.66
N LEU A 23 5.91 8.38 13.03
CA LEU A 23 5.13 9.02 11.95
C LEU A 23 3.62 8.88 12.20
N PRO A 24 3.06 9.60 13.19
CA PRO A 24 1.66 9.45 13.58
C PRO A 24 0.66 9.80 12.46
N GLU A 25 1.06 10.66 11.52
CA GLU A 25 0.29 11.09 10.36
C GLU A 25 0.41 10.16 9.14
N ALA A 26 1.21 9.09 9.21
CA ALA A 26 1.39 8.17 8.08
C ALA A 26 0.19 7.24 7.84
N ASP A 27 -0.72 7.10 8.80
CA ASP A 27 -1.91 6.25 8.65
C ASP A 27 -2.93 6.91 7.72
N VAL A 28 -3.23 6.26 6.59
CA VAL A 28 -4.36 6.62 5.74
C VAL A 28 -5.63 5.95 6.25
N VAL A 29 -6.61 6.75 6.66
CA VAL A 29 -7.92 6.29 7.15
C VAL A 29 -9.02 6.52 6.11
N ASN A 30 -10.20 5.93 6.31
CA ASN A 30 -11.40 6.17 5.49
C ASN A 30 -11.29 5.84 3.98
N TYR A 31 -10.31 5.03 3.58
CA TYR A 31 -10.17 4.60 2.18
C TYR A 31 -11.09 3.44 1.78
N ARG A 32 -11.55 2.63 2.75
CA ARG A 32 -12.33 1.40 2.50
C ARG A 32 -13.56 1.59 1.60
N PRO A 33 -14.36 2.66 1.72
CA PRO A 33 -15.53 2.86 0.84
C PRO A 33 -15.19 2.92 -0.65
N LEU A 34 -13.96 3.28 -1.02
CA LEU A 34 -13.54 3.36 -2.42
C LEU A 34 -13.22 1.99 -3.04
N ILE A 35 -12.93 0.98 -2.22
CA ILE A 35 -12.37 -0.31 -2.69
C ILE A 35 -13.29 -0.97 -3.72
N GLU A 36 -14.60 -0.96 -3.50
CA GLU A 36 -15.54 -1.69 -4.36
C GLU A 36 -15.70 -1.07 -5.76
N ASP A 37 -15.54 0.25 -5.84
CA ASP A 37 -15.69 1.00 -7.09
C ASP A 37 -14.41 0.99 -7.95
N LEU A 38 -13.26 0.72 -7.33
CA LEU A 38 -11.99 0.63 -8.05
C LEU A 38 -11.92 -0.65 -8.88
N LYS A 39 -11.36 -0.52 -10.09
CA LYS A 39 -11.11 -1.64 -11.00
C LYS A 39 -9.61 -1.73 -11.24
N LEU A 40 -9.02 -2.82 -10.78
CA LEU A 40 -7.65 -3.22 -11.04
C LEU A 40 -7.65 -4.68 -11.52
N PRO A 41 -6.59 -5.13 -12.21
CA PRO A 41 -6.43 -6.53 -12.59
C PRO A 41 -6.50 -7.48 -11.39
N ASP A 42 -5.91 -7.09 -10.26
CA ASP A 42 -6.00 -7.81 -8.99
C ASP A 42 -7.02 -7.13 -8.06
N LEU A 43 -8.01 -7.90 -7.59
CA LEU A 43 -9.04 -7.42 -6.67
C LEU A 43 -8.45 -7.11 -5.29
N ASP A 44 -7.41 -7.82 -4.90
CA ASP A 44 -6.75 -7.64 -3.61
C ASP A 44 -5.90 -6.37 -3.60
N ASP A 45 -5.48 -5.81 -4.74
CA ASP A 45 -4.68 -4.58 -4.78
C ASP A 45 -5.48 -3.27 -4.74
N ARG A 46 -6.82 -3.36 -4.86
CA ARG A 46 -7.71 -2.18 -4.86
C ARG A 46 -7.57 -1.32 -3.60
N HIS A 47 -7.24 -1.93 -2.47
CA HIS A 47 -7.03 -1.19 -1.22
C HIS A 47 -5.80 -0.27 -1.28
N VAL A 48 -4.76 -0.64 -2.03
CA VAL A 48 -3.55 0.17 -2.21
C VAL A 48 -3.88 1.43 -2.99
N LEU A 49 -4.62 1.30 -4.10
CA LEU A 49 -5.07 2.46 -4.88
C LEU A 49 -6.05 3.34 -4.09
N ALA A 50 -6.99 2.75 -3.34
CA ALA A 50 -7.89 3.50 -2.47
C ALA A 50 -7.12 4.33 -1.43
N ALA A 51 -6.10 3.73 -0.80
CA ALA A 51 -5.25 4.42 0.15
C ALA A 51 -4.43 5.53 -0.52
N ALA A 52 -3.90 5.30 -1.73
CA ALA A 52 -3.20 6.32 -2.50
C ALA A 52 -4.10 7.53 -2.81
N ILE A 53 -5.36 7.29 -3.18
CA ILE A 53 -6.34 8.36 -3.48
C ILE A 53 -6.63 9.20 -2.23
N VAL A 54 -6.99 8.56 -1.11
CA VAL A 54 -7.32 9.29 0.13
C VAL A 54 -6.09 9.96 0.73
N GLY A 55 -4.94 9.30 0.67
CA GLY A 55 -3.65 9.83 1.08
C GLY A 55 -3.07 10.87 0.13
N LYS A 56 -3.74 11.17 -1.00
CA LYS A 56 -3.30 12.12 -2.04
C LYS A 56 -1.90 11.82 -2.57
N ALA A 57 -1.53 10.55 -2.65
CA ALA A 57 -0.26 10.12 -3.22
C ALA A 57 -0.29 10.27 -4.75
N SER A 58 0.79 10.80 -5.32
CA SER A 58 0.95 10.90 -6.78
C SER A 58 1.49 9.61 -7.41
N THR A 59 2.13 8.75 -6.60
CA THR A 59 2.88 7.58 -7.07
C THR A 59 2.78 6.41 -6.10
N ILE A 60 2.51 5.22 -6.63
CA ILE A 60 2.66 3.94 -5.96
C ILE A 60 4.00 3.34 -6.37
N VAL A 61 4.90 3.16 -5.42
CA VAL A 61 6.20 2.52 -5.67
C VAL A 61 6.07 1.03 -5.38
N THR A 62 6.25 0.18 -6.39
CA THR A 62 5.96 -1.26 -6.29
C THR A 62 6.71 -2.07 -7.35
N TRP A 63 7.10 -3.30 -6.98
CA TRP A 63 7.60 -4.30 -7.93
C TRP A 63 6.48 -4.93 -8.77
N ASN A 64 5.22 -4.82 -8.32
CA ASN A 64 4.05 -5.44 -8.94
C ASN A 64 3.42 -4.54 -10.00
N LEU A 65 4.21 -3.95 -10.90
CA LEU A 65 3.74 -2.95 -11.87
C LEU A 65 2.57 -3.42 -12.75
N LYS A 66 2.51 -4.73 -13.04
CA LYS A 66 1.44 -5.35 -13.83
C LYS A 66 0.05 -5.23 -13.18
N ASP A 67 -0.01 -5.13 -11.86
CA ASP A 67 -1.26 -5.08 -11.09
C ASP A 67 -1.75 -3.62 -10.92
N PHE A 68 -0.90 -2.65 -11.27
CA PHE A 68 -1.17 -1.22 -11.25
C PHE A 68 -0.97 -0.59 -12.64
N PRO A 69 -1.70 -1.02 -13.68
CA PRO A 69 -1.49 -0.54 -15.03
C PRO A 69 -1.91 0.94 -15.18
N ARG A 70 -1.13 1.71 -15.94
CA ARG A 70 -1.31 3.17 -16.09
C ARG A 70 -2.74 3.59 -16.46
N ARG A 71 -3.43 2.80 -17.28
CA ARG A 71 -4.81 3.10 -17.72
C ARG A 71 -5.80 3.15 -16.56
N ASP A 72 -5.59 2.33 -15.53
CA ASP A 72 -6.52 2.19 -14.40
C ASP A 72 -6.19 3.22 -13.31
N LEU A 73 -4.92 3.65 -13.20
CA LEU A 73 -4.48 4.68 -12.25
C LEU A 73 -4.74 6.13 -12.72
N ARG A 74 -4.61 6.38 -14.03
CA ARG A 74 -4.67 7.72 -14.64
C ARG A 74 -5.92 8.54 -14.26
N PRO A 75 -7.14 7.97 -14.18
CA PRO A 75 -8.33 8.72 -13.77
C PRO A 75 -8.22 9.37 -12.38
N TYR A 76 -7.37 8.81 -11.52
CA TYR A 76 -7.17 9.25 -10.16
C TYR A 76 -5.93 10.12 -9.97
N GLY A 77 -5.19 10.42 -11.05
CA GLY A 77 -3.95 11.19 -10.98
C GLY A 77 -2.78 10.44 -10.34
N VAL A 78 -2.88 9.11 -10.22
CA VAL A 78 -1.86 8.25 -9.61
C VAL A 78 -1.02 7.60 -10.72
N THR A 79 0.27 7.38 -10.44
CA THR A 79 1.20 6.63 -11.29
C THR A 79 1.80 5.45 -10.51
N SER A 80 2.38 4.46 -11.21
CA SER A 80 3.16 3.39 -10.59
C SER A 80 4.60 3.44 -11.08
N LYS A 81 5.55 3.10 -10.21
CA LYS A 81 7.00 3.08 -10.50
C LYS A 81 7.70 1.90 -9.83
N SER A 82 8.75 1.38 -10.47
CA SER A 82 9.65 0.42 -9.84
C SER A 82 10.39 1.09 -8.68
N PRO A 83 10.68 0.40 -7.57
CA PRO A 83 11.52 0.94 -6.51
C PRO A 83 12.96 1.26 -6.93
N ASP A 84 13.43 0.66 -8.03
CA ASP A 84 14.76 0.90 -8.60
C ASP A 84 14.85 2.12 -9.54
N ASP A 85 13.72 2.72 -9.92
CA ASP A 85 13.64 3.90 -10.82
C ASP A 85 13.67 5.24 -10.06
#